data_AF-A0A1Y3QWI4-F1
#
_entry.id   AF-A0A1Y3QWI4-F1
#
_cell.length_a   1.000
_cell.length_b   1.000
_cell.length_c   1.000
_cell.angle_alpha   90.00
_cell.angle_beta   90.00
_cell.angle_gamma   90.00
#
_symmetry.space_group_name_H-M   'P 1'
#
loop_
_entity.id
_entity.type
_entity.pdbx_description
1 polymer ?
#
loop_
_entity_poly.entity_id
_entity_poly.type
_entity_poly.pdbx_seq_one_letter_code
_entity_poly.pdbx_strand_id
1 'polypeptide(L)'
;MNMKKILMAVLVSLVAFTACENYGDDNHKFDNVVYLDVASTSDAQLTTFSNTRATYDCALQAVLTYPAGQDVAVTLTVDPSLVGTYNARYGTEWTMLDSKYYSLLSETVTIPAGKTTSDAVTLRLRELTGEGDEQTGALPIDETYLVPVRIGSASIDVLHGSDVAYYVVKRSSAITVAAQLTDNWIEFPTLDKYSESSKDWNGLRAVTYEALIYIDEFVKTNTEGNPVNISSVMGVEQYLLLRIGDTNFEREQLQFDGSGSGSGFGKIPGRDAMKHLETGRWYHVACTYDQNTRTARIYVDGQIQSEVTGVGITTQNDKNCINLAMRALYDLWNTAPEGDKAQYEELGYDGLSEAYQFFIGRSYDDYRPLNGKIAEARVWSVARTPEQIWENMYEIENPENDPTLLGYWKCNDASGNTVKDYSMYGNDGVAKYDIIWPQGIEIPKLNENNE
;
A
#
# COMPACT_ATOMS: atom_id res chain seq x y z
N MET A 1 -90.18 -13.93 -9.80
CA MET A 1 -90.69 -13.33 -8.54
C MET A 1 -90.34 -14.26 -7.39
N ASN A 2 -89.24 -14.00 -6.67
CA ASN A 2 -89.11 -14.32 -5.24
C ASN A 2 -87.82 -13.75 -4.67
N MET A 3 -88.00 -13.20 -3.48
CA MET A 3 -87.12 -12.36 -2.66
C MET A 3 -86.33 -13.24 -1.68
N LYS A 4 -85.04 -12.94 -1.44
CA LYS A 4 -84.37 -12.94 -0.12
C LYS A 4 -82.85 -12.67 -0.19
N LYS A 5 -82.46 -11.53 0.42
CA LYS A 5 -81.35 -11.24 1.37
C LYS A 5 -79.91 -11.68 1.01
N ILE A 6 -78.90 -10.80 1.09
CA ILE A 6 -78.09 -10.47 2.30
C ILE A 6 -77.25 -9.20 1.95
N LEU A 7 -77.46 -8.00 2.55
CA LEU A 7 -76.75 -7.35 3.69
C LEU A 7 -75.21 -7.49 3.63
N MET A 8 -74.31 -6.52 3.84
CA MET A 8 -74.26 -5.32 4.68
C MET A 8 -72.95 -4.56 4.34
N ALA A 9 -73.03 -3.25 4.06
CA ALA A 9 -72.44 -2.12 4.80
C ALA A 9 -70.90 -2.01 4.92
N VAL A 10 -70.42 -0.85 4.46
CA VAL A 10 -69.06 -0.31 4.52
C VAL A 10 -68.77 0.26 5.91
N LEU A 11 -67.58 -0.04 6.46
CA LEU A 11 -67.04 0.63 7.65
C LEU A 11 -65.67 1.24 7.31
N VAL A 12 -65.54 2.55 7.49
CA VAL A 12 -64.27 3.28 7.49
C VAL A 12 -63.65 3.12 8.88
N SER A 13 -62.44 2.56 8.96
CA SER A 13 -61.65 2.50 10.19
C SER A 13 -60.35 3.28 10.01
N LEU A 14 -60.25 4.42 10.70
CA LEU A 14 -58.98 5.02 11.10
C LEU A 14 -58.22 3.99 11.93
N VAL A 15 -57.05 3.56 11.46
CA VAL A 15 -56.09 2.81 12.27
C VAL A 15 -54.94 3.76 12.54
N ALA A 16 -54.84 4.19 13.80
CA ALA A 16 -53.61 4.74 14.34
C ALA A 16 -52.57 3.62 14.31
N PHE A 17 -51.51 3.79 13.52
CA PHE A 17 -50.32 2.94 13.64
C PHE A 17 -49.57 3.38 14.89
N THR A 18 -49.88 2.75 16.02
CA THR A 18 -48.94 2.61 17.12
C THR A 18 -47.80 1.71 16.63
N ALA A 19 -46.65 2.30 16.29
CA ALA A 19 -45.43 1.53 16.13
C ALA A 19 -45.04 1.03 17.51
N CYS A 20 -44.99 -0.30 17.69
CA CYS A 20 -44.60 -0.94 18.93
C CYS A 20 -43.18 -0.51 19.34
N GLU A 21 -43.10 0.22 20.44
CA GLU A 21 -41.91 0.39 21.26
C GLU A 21 -41.48 -0.97 21.82
N ASN A 22 -40.25 -1.39 21.54
CA ASN A 22 -39.57 -2.43 22.31
C ASN A 22 -38.13 -1.99 22.57
N TYR A 23 -37.98 -0.76 23.09
CA TYR A 23 -36.70 -0.23 23.58
C TYR A 23 -36.46 -0.52 25.08
N GLY A 24 -37.31 -1.37 25.69
CA GLY A 24 -37.32 -1.61 27.14
C GLY A 24 -37.16 -3.07 27.57
N ASP A 25 -36.74 -3.98 26.69
CA ASP A 25 -36.37 -5.34 27.09
C ASP A 25 -34.88 -5.32 27.48
N ASP A 26 -34.62 -4.89 28.72
CA ASP A 26 -33.32 -4.62 29.34
C ASP A 26 -32.43 -5.87 29.45
N ASN A 27 -31.91 -6.33 28.31
CA ASN A 27 -30.80 -7.29 28.24
C ASN A 27 -29.45 -6.60 27.95
N HIS A 28 -29.42 -5.26 28.00
CA HIS A 28 -28.19 -4.48 27.87
C HIS A 28 -27.35 -4.64 29.13
N LYS A 29 -26.06 -4.95 28.95
CA LYS A 29 -25.13 -5.14 30.07
C LYS A 29 -24.61 -3.83 30.65
N PHE A 30 -24.80 -2.72 29.92
CA PHE A 30 -24.30 -1.38 30.24
C PHE A 30 -25.28 -0.32 29.70
N ASP A 31 -25.15 0.91 30.18
CA ASP A 31 -25.98 2.04 29.77
C ASP A 31 -25.77 2.41 28.29
N ASN A 32 -26.80 2.97 27.66
CA ASN A 32 -26.67 3.48 26.30
C ASN A 32 -25.94 4.82 26.31
N VAL A 33 -24.71 4.83 25.82
CA VAL A 33 -23.85 6.02 25.78
C VAL A 33 -23.40 6.36 24.36
N VAL A 34 -23.09 7.63 24.12
CA VAL A 34 -22.51 8.12 22.86
C VAL A 34 -20.98 8.28 22.96
N TYR A 35 -20.28 7.96 21.88
CA TYR A 35 -18.83 8.08 21.73
C TYR A 35 -18.44 8.43 20.28
N LEU A 36 -17.16 8.71 20.05
CA LEU A 36 -16.62 8.91 18.70
C LEU A 36 -16.08 7.58 18.13
N ASP A 37 -16.50 7.23 16.92
CA ASP A 37 -16.05 6.01 16.22
C ASP A 37 -14.52 5.91 16.12
N VAL A 38 -13.88 7.01 15.72
CA VAL A 38 -12.42 7.12 15.59
C VAL A 38 -11.71 6.94 16.93
N ALA A 39 -12.35 7.29 18.06
CA ALA A 39 -11.78 7.16 19.41
C ALA A 39 -12.16 5.85 20.11
N SER A 40 -12.71 4.87 19.39
CA SER A 40 -13.19 3.61 19.97
C SER A 40 -12.08 2.68 20.47
N THR A 41 -10.89 2.76 19.87
CA THR A 41 -9.72 1.92 20.22
C THR A 41 -8.51 2.73 20.68
N SER A 42 -8.34 3.94 20.14
CA SER A 42 -7.27 4.88 20.47
C SER A 42 -7.83 6.29 20.38
N ASP A 43 -7.54 7.13 21.37
CA ASP A 43 -7.88 8.56 21.29
C ASP A 43 -6.95 9.31 20.31
N ALA A 44 -5.74 8.81 20.06
CA ALA A 44 -4.79 9.35 19.08
C ALA A 44 -5.10 8.88 17.66
N GLN A 45 -5.24 9.83 16.74
CA GLN A 45 -5.45 9.63 15.31
C GLN A 45 -4.24 10.16 14.54
N LEU A 46 -3.35 9.25 14.12
CA LEU A 46 -2.18 9.62 13.33
C LEU A 46 -2.63 10.14 11.96
N THR A 47 -2.32 11.42 11.70
CA THR A 47 -2.75 12.15 10.51
C THR A 47 -1.52 12.71 9.80
N THR A 48 -0.67 11.79 9.34
CA THR A 48 0.54 12.10 8.57
C THR A 48 0.22 12.06 7.08
N PHE A 49 0.68 13.07 6.33
CA PHE A 49 0.45 13.14 4.88
C PHE A 49 1.65 13.75 4.14
N SER A 50 1.72 13.51 2.83
CA SER A 50 2.81 13.98 1.98
C SER A 50 2.91 15.51 1.94
N ASN A 51 4.12 16.00 1.74
CA ASN A 51 4.41 17.42 1.54
C ASN A 51 3.72 18.03 0.29
N THR A 52 3.16 17.23 -0.61
CA THR A 52 2.43 17.66 -1.81
C THR A 52 0.91 17.74 -1.62
N ARG A 53 0.37 17.30 -0.48
CA ARG A 53 -1.07 17.21 -0.26
C ARG A 53 -1.63 18.52 0.31
N ALA A 54 -2.42 19.24 -0.50
CA ALA A 54 -2.99 20.55 -0.12
C ALA A 54 -4.16 20.47 0.88
N THR A 55 -4.91 19.36 0.88
CA THR A 55 -6.05 19.12 1.78
C THR A 55 -6.09 17.66 2.24
N TYR A 56 -6.59 17.44 3.45
CA TYR A 56 -6.75 16.11 4.04
C TYR A 56 -8.04 16.06 4.86
N ASP A 57 -8.93 15.13 4.54
CA ASP A 57 -10.21 15.00 5.20
C ASP A 57 -10.17 13.87 6.23
N CYS A 58 -10.43 14.21 7.49
CA CYS A 58 -10.60 13.26 8.58
C CYS A 58 -12.10 13.11 8.87
N ALA A 59 -12.69 11.98 8.49
CA ALA A 59 -14.07 11.67 8.82
C ALA A 59 -14.18 11.15 10.27
N LEU A 60 -15.27 11.51 10.95
CA LEU A 60 -15.64 10.99 12.26
C LEU A 60 -17.18 10.95 12.40
N GLN A 61 -17.66 10.07 13.27
CA GLN A 61 -19.08 9.87 13.56
C GLN A 61 -19.32 9.80 15.07
N ALA A 62 -20.50 10.25 15.48
CA ALA A 62 -21.02 9.93 16.80
C ALA A 62 -21.73 8.57 16.74
N VAL A 63 -21.41 7.70 17.69
CA VAL A 63 -21.91 6.32 17.74
C VAL A 63 -22.53 6.03 19.10
N LEU A 64 -23.68 5.37 19.11
CA LEU A 64 -24.33 4.84 20.29
C LEU A 64 -23.98 3.36 20.48
N THR A 65 -23.85 2.96 21.74
CA THR A 65 -23.73 1.53 22.11
C THR A 65 -24.99 0.72 21.73
N TYR A 66 -26.17 1.34 21.77
CA TYR A 66 -27.45 0.73 21.40
C TYR A 66 -28.35 1.73 20.65
N PRO A 67 -29.28 1.29 19.79
CA PRO A 67 -30.26 2.19 19.19
C PRO A 67 -31.11 2.92 20.24
N ALA A 68 -31.36 4.21 20.06
CA ALA A 68 -32.26 5.00 20.92
C ALA A 68 -33.66 5.12 20.30
N GLY A 69 -34.70 5.28 21.12
CA GLY A 69 -36.09 5.45 20.66
C GLY A 69 -36.41 6.86 20.12
N GLN A 70 -35.52 7.82 20.31
CA GLN A 70 -35.62 9.19 19.82
C GLN A 70 -34.30 9.62 19.18
N ASP A 71 -34.35 10.68 18.38
CA ASP A 71 -33.16 11.29 17.81
C ASP A 71 -32.21 11.76 18.92
N VAL A 72 -30.93 11.43 18.79
CA VAL A 72 -29.88 11.89 19.71
C VAL A 72 -29.11 13.02 19.03
N ALA A 73 -29.25 14.24 19.55
CA ALA A 73 -28.44 15.39 19.16
C ALA A 73 -27.08 15.34 19.87
N VAL A 74 -26.02 15.56 19.09
CA VAL A 74 -24.61 15.60 19.53
C VAL A 74 -23.93 16.84 18.95
N THR A 75 -23.19 17.56 19.78
CA THR A 75 -22.34 18.68 19.35
C THR A 75 -20.88 18.28 19.43
N LEU A 76 -20.14 18.51 18.36
CA LEU A 76 -18.70 18.29 18.24
C LEU A 76 -17.97 19.64 18.25
N THR A 77 -16.83 19.70 18.94
CA THR A 77 -16.03 20.93 19.03
C THR A 77 -14.54 20.64 19.03
N VAL A 78 -13.74 21.57 18.52
CA VAL A 78 -12.28 21.55 18.67
C VAL A 78 -11.92 22.20 20.01
N ASP A 79 -11.17 21.51 20.86
CA ASP A 79 -10.88 21.95 22.24
C ASP A 79 -9.38 22.08 22.52
N PRO A 80 -8.74 23.23 22.20
CA PRO A 80 -7.32 23.44 22.40
C PRO A 80 -6.82 23.23 23.84
N SER A 81 -7.71 23.30 24.84
CA SER A 81 -7.33 23.09 26.25
C SER A 81 -6.84 21.66 26.52
N LEU A 82 -7.19 20.71 25.66
CA LEU A 82 -6.83 19.30 25.79
C LEU A 82 -5.41 18.96 25.32
N VAL A 83 -4.71 19.89 24.65
CA VAL A 83 -3.31 19.69 24.20
C VAL A 83 -2.38 19.35 25.37
N GLY A 84 -2.51 20.07 26.48
CA GLY A 84 -1.71 19.82 27.68
C GLY A 84 -1.97 18.43 28.29
N THR A 85 -3.23 17.96 28.22
CA THR A 85 -3.60 16.62 28.68
C THR A 85 -2.96 15.53 27.83
N TYR A 86 -2.97 15.69 26.51
CA TYR A 86 -2.32 14.75 25.59
C TYR A 86 -0.81 14.69 25.84
N ASN A 87 -0.14 15.85 25.87
CA ASN A 87 1.29 15.96 26.08
C ASN A 87 1.73 15.34 27.41
N ALA A 88 0.99 15.60 28.49
CA ALA A 88 1.27 15.00 29.80
C ALA A 88 1.09 13.48 29.81
N ARG A 89 0.12 12.94 29.04
CA ARG A 89 -0.16 11.50 28.94
C ARG A 89 0.89 10.76 28.12
N TYR A 90 1.30 11.32 26.98
CA TYR A 90 2.16 10.65 25.99
C TYR A 90 3.63 11.09 26.04
N GLY A 91 3.99 12.03 26.91
CA GLY A 91 5.37 12.52 27.04
C GLY A 91 5.84 13.32 25.83
N THR A 92 4.92 14.03 25.17
CA THR A 92 5.17 14.87 23.99
C THR A 92 5.15 16.35 24.33
N GLU A 93 5.61 17.20 23.42
CA GLU A 93 5.60 18.66 23.56
C GLU A 93 4.97 19.35 22.33
N TRP A 94 3.99 18.69 21.71
CA TRP A 94 3.36 19.18 20.48
C TRP A 94 2.39 20.32 20.75
N THR A 95 2.30 21.26 19.82
CA THR A 95 1.46 22.45 19.95
C THR A 95 0.12 22.25 19.24
N MET A 96 -0.86 23.09 19.59
CA MET A 96 -2.13 23.15 18.84
C MET A 96 -1.83 23.59 17.39
N LEU A 97 -2.43 22.90 16.41
CA LEU A 97 -2.36 23.36 15.01
C LEU A 97 -3.03 24.73 14.87
N ASP A 98 -2.45 25.62 14.05
CA ASP A 98 -3.07 26.91 13.75
C ASP A 98 -4.43 26.71 13.04
N SER A 99 -5.45 27.47 13.47
CA SER A 99 -6.82 27.35 12.97
C SER A 99 -6.99 27.72 11.49
N LYS A 100 -6.02 28.38 10.87
CA LYS A 100 -6.03 28.55 9.40
C LYS A 100 -5.99 27.19 8.68
N TYR A 101 -5.26 26.21 9.22
CA TYR A 101 -5.02 24.92 8.58
C TYR A 101 -6.13 23.89 8.79
N TYR A 102 -7.19 24.19 9.54
CA TYR A 102 -8.28 23.24 9.72
C TYR A 102 -9.66 23.91 9.75
N SER A 103 -10.68 23.09 9.51
CA SER A 103 -12.09 23.46 9.68
C SER A 103 -12.91 22.22 10.02
N LEU A 104 -13.77 22.32 11.02
CA LEU A 104 -14.78 21.31 11.30
C LEU A 104 -16.03 21.66 10.46
N LEU A 105 -16.36 20.83 9.47
CA LEU A 105 -17.38 21.19 8.46
C LEU A 105 -18.82 21.18 9.01
N SER A 106 -19.06 20.49 10.12
CA SER A 106 -20.29 20.57 10.90
C SER A 106 -19.99 20.38 12.38
N GLU A 107 -20.52 21.24 13.23
CA GLU A 107 -20.38 21.12 14.69
C GLU A 107 -21.54 20.36 15.33
N THR A 108 -22.61 20.09 14.58
CA THR A 108 -23.80 19.40 15.11
C THR A 108 -24.13 18.21 14.24
N VAL A 109 -24.49 17.11 14.89
CA VAL A 109 -24.90 15.89 14.21
C VAL A 109 -26.04 15.22 14.99
N THR A 110 -26.88 14.50 14.26
CA THR A 110 -28.00 13.75 14.83
C THR A 110 -27.83 12.27 14.52
N ILE A 111 -27.99 11.44 15.55
CA ILE A 111 -28.17 9.99 15.37
C ILE A 111 -29.69 9.76 15.33
N PRO A 112 -30.26 9.37 14.19
CA PRO A 112 -31.72 9.22 14.07
C PRO A 112 -32.25 8.11 14.99
N ALA A 113 -33.50 8.26 15.44
CA ALA A 113 -34.19 7.23 16.20
C ALA A 113 -34.09 5.85 15.52
N GLY A 114 -33.73 4.83 16.30
CA GLY A 114 -33.52 3.46 15.82
C GLY A 114 -32.22 3.21 15.06
N LYS A 115 -31.32 4.20 14.97
CA LYS A 115 -29.96 4.03 14.45
C LYS A 115 -28.94 4.10 15.58
N THR A 116 -27.72 3.65 15.30
CA THR A 116 -26.58 3.71 16.21
C THR A 116 -25.50 4.67 15.75
N THR A 117 -25.54 5.15 14.50
CA THR A 117 -24.49 6.00 13.92
C THR A 117 -25.11 7.26 13.33
N SER A 118 -24.38 8.36 13.44
CA SER A 118 -24.70 9.60 12.76
C SER A 118 -24.26 9.60 11.29
N ASP A 119 -24.63 10.62 10.54
CA ASP A 119 -23.89 10.97 9.32
C ASP A 119 -22.43 11.34 9.67
N ALA A 120 -21.52 11.20 8.71
CA ALA A 120 -20.12 11.57 8.89
C ALA A 120 -19.94 13.09 8.99
N VAL A 121 -19.18 13.53 9.98
CA VAL A 121 -18.62 14.88 10.09
C VAL A 121 -17.18 14.84 9.62
N THR A 122 -16.71 15.92 9.00
CA THR A 122 -15.33 16.02 8.50
C THR A 122 -14.57 17.12 9.24
N LEU A 123 -13.46 16.75 9.87
CA LEU A 123 -12.37 17.69 10.16
C LEU A 123 -11.51 17.79 8.89
N ARG A 124 -11.63 18.89 8.17
CA ARG A 124 -10.84 19.17 6.97
C ARG A 124 -9.59 19.93 7.33
N LEU A 125 -8.43 19.32 7.08
CA LEU A 125 -7.15 20.00 7.02
C LEU A 125 -6.99 20.66 5.65
N ARG A 126 -6.57 21.92 5.60
CA ARG A 126 -6.55 22.76 4.40
C ARG A 126 -5.32 23.66 4.36
N GLU A 127 -5.04 24.20 3.18
CA GLU A 127 -3.95 25.16 2.95
C GLU A 127 -2.57 24.62 3.35
N LEU A 128 -2.40 23.29 3.26
CA LEU A 128 -1.26 22.58 3.84
C LEU A 128 0.04 22.79 3.05
N THR A 129 -0.06 23.09 1.76
CA THR A 129 1.07 23.29 0.84
C THR A 129 1.44 24.74 0.61
N GLY A 130 0.72 25.70 1.20
CA GLY A 130 0.95 27.12 0.94
C GLY A 130 0.74 27.50 -0.54
N GLU A 131 1.39 28.58 -0.96
CA GLU A 131 1.26 29.16 -2.31
C GLU A 131 2.55 29.05 -3.13
N GLY A 132 2.39 28.78 -4.43
CA GLY A 132 3.48 28.71 -5.42
C GLY A 132 4.41 27.52 -5.24
N ASP A 133 5.42 27.43 -6.11
CA ASP A 133 6.40 26.34 -6.09
C ASP A 133 7.28 26.36 -4.84
N GLU A 134 7.48 27.55 -4.25
CA GLU A 134 8.21 27.74 -2.99
C GLU A 134 7.36 27.39 -1.75
N GLN A 135 6.06 27.06 -1.93
CA GLN A 135 5.16 26.65 -0.85
C GLN A 135 5.12 27.65 0.31
N THR A 136 5.07 28.95 -0.02
CA THR A 136 5.10 30.02 0.97
C THR A 136 3.85 29.95 1.86
N GLY A 137 4.06 30.01 3.18
CA GLY A 137 2.98 29.96 4.18
C GLY A 137 2.38 28.57 4.40
N ALA A 138 3.01 27.52 3.87
CA ALA A 138 2.62 26.13 4.10
C ALA A 138 2.79 25.70 5.56
N LEU A 139 2.13 24.59 5.92
CA LEU A 139 2.39 23.95 7.20
C LEU A 139 3.88 23.52 7.25
N PRO A 140 4.64 23.82 8.32
CA PRO A 140 6.02 23.40 8.43
C PRO A 140 6.17 21.90 8.23
N ILE A 141 7.22 21.51 7.49
CA ILE A 141 7.50 20.11 7.21
C ILE A 141 8.12 19.45 8.44
N ASP A 142 7.72 18.21 8.70
CA ASP A 142 8.17 17.36 9.79
C ASP A 142 7.93 17.87 11.23
N GLU A 143 7.23 18.99 11.38
CA GLU A 143 6.66 19.41 12.66
C GLU A 143 5.34 18.69 12.94
N THR A 144 5.12 18.33 14.21
CA THR A 144 3.90 17.62 14.66
C THR A 144 3.03 18.52 15.51
N TYR A 145 1.74 18.54 15.21
CA TYR A 145 0.73 19.36 15.87
C TYR A 145 -0.45 18.51 16.33
N LEU A 146 -1.28 19.08 17.21
CA LEU A 146 -2.49 18.45 17.71
C LEU A 146 -3.75 19.23 17.30
N VAL A 147 -4.80 18.49 16.95
CA VAL A 147 -6.17 19.00 16.84
C VAL A 147 -7.10 18.07 17.63
N PRO A 148 -7.40 18.35 18.90
CA PRO A 148 -8.37 17.59 19.68
C PRO A 148 -9.80 17.96 19.27
N VAL A 149 -10.55 17.00 18.74
CA VAL A 149 -12.00 17.09 18.50
C VAL A 149 -12.72 16.29 19.58
N ARG A 150 -13.72 16.86 20.23
CA ARG A 150 -14.47 16.22 21.31
C ARG A 150 -15.97 16.32 21.13
N ILE A 151 -16.69 15.44 21.82
CA ILE A 151 -18.11 15.65 22.13
C ILE A 151 -18.19 16.80 23.15
N GLY A 152 -18.76 17.93 22.72
CA GLY A 152 -19.01 19.09 23.57
C GLY A 152 -20.29 18.95 24.38
N SER A 153 -21.33 18.41 23.77
CA SER A 153 -22.58 18.04 24.45
C SER A 153 -23.32 16.93 23.71
N ALA A 154 -24.15 16.19 24.43
CA ALA A 154 -25.07 15.22 23.86
C ALA A 154 -26.38 15.20 24.65
N SER A 155 -27.46 14.80 23.98
CA SER A 155 -28.78 14.58 24.60
C SER A 155 -28.91 13.22 25.31
N ILE A 156 -27.79 12.49 25.40
CA ILE A 156 -27.62 11.23 26.12
C ILE A 156 -26.25 11.23 26.80
N ASP A 157 -26.01 10.30 27.73
CA ASP A 157 -24.73 10.16 28.42
C ASP A 157 -23.58 9.86 27.46
N VAL A 158 -22.39 10.37 27.79
CA VAL A 158 -21.19 10.31 26.96
C VAL A 158 -20.19 9.32 27.56
N LEU A 159 -19.57 8.49 26.72
CA LEU A 159 -18.47 7.62 27.14
C LEU A 159 -17.16 8.41 27.21
N HIS A 160 -16.79 8.88 28.40
CA HIS A 160 -15.58 9.71 28.63
C HIS A 160 -14.23 9.08 28.29
N GLY A 161 -14.17 7.79 27.97
CA GLY A 161 -12.96 7.14 27.45
C GLY A 161 -12.77 7.32 25.95
N SER A 162 -13.82 7.70 25.23
CA SER A 162 -13.90 7.74 23.77
C SER A 162 -14.67 8.97 23.27
N ASP A 163 -14.69 10.05 24.06
CA ASP A 163 -15.36 11.31 23.75
C ASP A 163 -14.43 12.35 23.10
N VAL A 164 -13.14 12.05 23.01
CA VAL A 164 -12.11 12.90 22.39
C VAL A 164 -11.30 12.10 21.36
N ALA A 165 -11.11 12.68 20.19
CA ALA A 165 -10.16 12.25 19.17
C ALA A 165 -9.07 13.32 19.01
N TYR A 166 -7.83 12.97 19.35
CA TYR A 166 -6.64 13.79 19.15
C TYR A 166 -6.04 13.50 17.78
N TYR A 167 -6.27 14.37 16.81
CA TYR A 167 -5.59 14.27 15.52
C TYR A 167 -4.15 14.74 15.67
N VAL A 168 -3.20 13.83 15.46
CA VAL A 168 -1.75 14.08 15.47
C VAL A 168 -1.35 14.40 14.04
N VAL A 169 -1.24 15.68 13.74
CA VAL A 169 -1.11 16.22 12.38
C VAL A 169 0.36 16.45 12.04
N LYS A 170 0.83 15.83 10.96
CA LYS A 170 2.19 16.02 10.44
C LYS A 170 2.20 16.08 8.93
N ARG A 171 2.80 17.14 8.37
CA ARG A 171 3.15 17.21 6.96
C ARG A 171 4.56 16.66 6.81
N SER A 172 4.68 15.47 6.23
CA SER A 172 5.95 14.73 6.21
C SER A 172 6.74 14.98 4.93
N SER A 173 8.07 15.05 5.07
CA SER A 173 9.02 14.96 3.94
C SER A 173 9.24 13.53 3.46
N ALA A 174 8.79 12.55 4.24
CA ALA A 174 8.88 11.13 3.93
C ALA A 174 7.77 10.66 2.98
N ILE A 175 7.92 9.42 2.51
CA ILE A 175 6.86 8.70 1.81
C ILE A 175 5.78 8.34 2.82
N THR A 176 4.53 8.67 2.49
CA THR A 176 3.37 8.52 3.40
C THR A 176 2.26 7.62 2.86
N VAL A 177 2.51 6.96 1.74
CA VAL A 177 1.58 6.01 1.11
C VAL A 177 2.39 4.83 0.61
N ALA A 178 1.84 3.63 0.78
CA ALA A 178 2.37 2.39 0.26
C ALA A 178 1.22 1.43 -0.05
N ALA A 179 1.40 0.50 -0.99
CA ALA A 179 0.41 -0.51 -1.29
C ALA A 179 0.55 -1.71 -0.33
N GLN A 180 -0.56 -2.18 0.25
CA GLN A 180 -0.61 -3.45 0.99
C GLN A 180 -0.77 -4.62 0.00
N LEU A 181 0.14 -5.60 0.09
CA LEU A 181 0.20 -6.78 -0.78
C LEU A 181 -0.04 -8.10 -0.06
N THR A 182 -0.37 -8.10 1.24
CA THR A 182 -0.89 -9.32 1.90
C THR A 182 -2.10 -9.83 1.12
N ASP A 183 -2.04 -11.10 0.70
CA ASP A 183 -3.02 -11.76 -0.18
C ASP A 183 -3.29 -11.06 -1.53
N ASN A 184 -2.35 -10.24 -2.01
CA ASN A 184 -2.46 -9.51 -3.27
C ASN A 184 -1.12 -9.45 -4.02
N TRP A 185 -1.15 -9.05 -5.28
CA TRP A 185 0.04 -8.87 -6.11
C TRP A 185 -0.27 -7.95 -7.27
N ILE A 186 0.78 -7.45 -7.92
CA ILE A 186 0.69 -6.57 -9.08
C ILE A 186 1.18 -7.35 -10.30
N GLU A 187 0.35 -7.37 -11.34
CA GLU A 187 0.63 -7.90 -12.67
C GLU A 187 0.83 -6.79 -13.70
N PHE A 188 1.55 -7.10 -14.78
CA PHE A 188 1.89 -6.14 -15.82
C PHE A 188 1.42 -6.65 -17.19
N PRO A 189 0.17 -6.36 -17.59
CA PRO A 189 -0.38 -6.86 -18.84
C PRO A 189 0.44 -6.45 -20.08
N THR A 190 1.11 -5.29 -20.03
CA THR A 190 1.98 -4.82 -21.11
C THR A 190 3.22 -5.69 -21.31
N LEU A 191 3.65 -6.46 -20.31
CA LEU A 191 4.81 -7.36 -20.39
C LEU A 191 4.44 -8.78 -20.89
N ASP A 192 3.15 -9.05 -21.07
CA ASP A 192 2.65 -10.33 -21.61
C ASP A 192 2.36 -10.27 -23.11
N LYS A 193 2.33 -9.07 -23.69
CA LYS A 193 2.06 -8.80 -25.11
C LYS A 193 3.14 -7.94 -25.71
N TYR A 194 3.59 -8.27 -26.92
CA TYR A 194 4.67 -7.51 -27.53
C TYR A 194 4.23 -6.09 -27.88
N SER A 195 4.98 -5.10 -27.39
CA SER A 195 4.79 -3.69 -27.64
C SER A 195 6.13 -2.95 -27.55
N GLU A 196 6.18 -1.65 -27.91
CA GLU A 196 7.38 -0.84 -27.68
C GLU A 196 7.73 -0.76 -26.18
N SER A 197 6.73 -0.76 -25.29
CA SER A 197 6.95 -0.72 -23.83
C SER A 197 7.52 -2.02 -23.25
N SER A 198 7.26 -3.17 -23.87
CA SER A 198 7.76 -4.48 -23.42
C SER A 198 9.09 -4.87 -24.08
N LYS A 199 9.43 -4.24 -25.20
CA LYS A 199 10.62 -4.55 -25.98
C LYS A 199 11.90 -4.35 -25.17
N ASP A 200 11.99 -3.20 -24.49
CA ASP A 200 13.18 -2.81 -23.72
C ASP A 200 13.29 -3.56 -22.38
N TRP A 201 12.31 -4.39 -22.03
CA TRP A 201 12.40 -5.36 -20.93
C TRP A 201 13.15 -6.64 -21.30
N ASN A 202 13.61 -6.74 -22.56
CA ASN A 202 14.28 -7.90 -23.11
C ASN A 202 15.65 -7.53 -23.69
N GLY A 203 16.51 -8.52 -23.92
CA GLY A 203 17.84 -8.25 -24.48
C GLY A 203 18.84 -7.64 -23.50
N LEU A 204 18.56 -7.64 -22.20
CA LEU A 204 19.37 -6.93 -21.21
C LEU A 204 20.70 -7.65 -20.93
N ARG A 205 21.74 -6.87 -20.60
CA ARG A 205 23.06 -7.36 -20.16
C ARG A 205 23.33 -7.10 -18.68
N ALA A 206 22.56 -6.21 -18.08
CA ALA A 206 22.58 -5.95 -16.67
C ALA A 206 21.15 -5.62 -16.21
N VAL A 207 20.93 -5.68 -14.91
CA VAL A 207 19.61 -5.45 -14.32
C VAL A 207 19.76 -5.02 -12.87
N THR A 208 18.85 -4.16 -12.44
CA THR A 208 18.64 -3.86 -11.02
C THR A 208 17.16 -4.01 -10.69
N TYR A 209 16.86 -4.70 -9.61
CA TYR A 209 15.56 -4.63 -8.93
C TYR A 209 15.75 -3.88 -7.62
N GLU A 210 14.83 -3.00 -7.27
CA GLU A 210 14.82 -2.37 -5.96
C GLU A 210 13.40 -1.99 -5.52
N ALA A 211 13.17 -1.96 -4.22
CA ALA A 211 11.92 -1.51 -3.61
C ALA A 211 12.11 -1.15 -2.14
N LEU A 212 11.22 -0.32 -1.61
CA LEU A 212 10.96 -0.22 -0.17
C LEU A 212 9.92 -1.27 0.20
N ILE A 213 10.25 -2.16 1.14
CA ILE A 213 9.34 -3.19 1.63
C ILE A 213 9.15 -3.10 3.14
N TYR A 214 7.94 -3.41 3.59
CA TYR A 214 7.60 -3.61 4.99
C TYR A 214 7.02 -5.00 5.15
N ILE A 215 7.59 -5.85 6.01
CA ILE A 215 7.08 -7.21 6.20
C ILE A 215 6.14 -7.23 7.39
N ASP A 216 4.88 -7.58 7.14
CA ASP A 216 3.87 -7.79 8.18
C ASP A 216 4.07 -9.17 8.82
N GLU A 217 4.27 -10.21 8.01
CA GLU A 217 4.45 -11.58 8.49
C GLU A 217 5.31 -12.44 7.54
N PHE A 218 6.10 -13.34 8.12
CA PHE A 218 6.66 -14.48 7.40
C PHE A 218 5.78 -15.70 7.53
N VAL A 219 4.77 -15.83 6.66
CA VAL A 219 3.88 -17.00 6.64
C VAL A 219 4.70 -18.27 6.43
N LYS A 220 4.51 -19.26 7.32
CA LYS A 220 5.24 -20.55 7.35
C LYS A 220 4.40 -21.72 6.85
N THR A 221 3.07 -21.61 6.89
CA THR A 221 2.12 -22.63 6.45
C THR A 221 0.93 -21.97 5.80
N ASN A 222 0.46 -22.48 4.67
CA ASN A 222 -0.74 -21.98 4.03
C ASN A 222 -2.01 -22.52 4.71
N THR A 223 -3.18 -22.12 4.21
CA THR A 223 -4.50 -22.54 4.71
C THR A 223 -4.76 -24.05 4.62
N GLU A 224 -4.02 -24.76 3.75
CA GLU A 224 -4.09 -26.21 3.59
C GLU A 224 -3.08 -26.96 4.47
N GLY A 225 -2.26 -26.24 5.25
CA GLY A 225 -1.21 -26.80 6.12
C GLY A 225 0.09 -27.14 5.40
N ASN A 226 0.24 -26.77 4.13
CA ASN A 226 1.48 -26.96 3.37
C ASN A 226 2.53 -25.90 3.74
N PRO A 227 3.82 -26.24 3.80
CA PRO A 227 4.87 -25.26 4.11
C PRO A 227 4.96 -24.14 3.09
N VAL A 228 5.07 -22.90 3.58
CA VAL A 228 5.36 -21.70 2.78
C VAL A 228 6.77 -21.26 3.06
N ASN A 229 7.63 -21.38 2.05
CA ASN A 229 9.06 -21.12 2.18
C ASN A 229 9.50 -19.80 1.52
N ILE A 230 8.63 -19.14 0.77
CA ILE A 230 8.96 -17.98 -0.07
C ILE A 230 7.97 -16.84 0.19
N SER A 231 8.49 -15.63 0.36
CA SER A 231 7.76 -14.38 0.08
C SER A 231 8.35 -13.73 -1.16
N SER A 232 7.55 -13.46 -2.19
CA SER A 232 8.04 -12.95 -3.47
C SER A 232 8.10 -11.43 -3.47
N VAL A 233 9.24 -10.82 -3.81
CA VAL A 233 9.34 -9.34 -3.91
C VAL A 233 9.00 -8.90 -5.32
N MET A 234 9.85 -9.25 -6.29
CA MET A 234 9.60 -9.00 -7.72
C MET A 234 10.47 -9.84 -8.63
N GLY A 235 10.01 -10.09 -9.84
CA GLY A 235 10.77 -10.79 -10.87
C GLY A 235 9.98 -11.87 -11.59
N VAL A 236 10.73 -12.75 -12.27
CA VAL A 236 10.20 -13.89 -13.03
C VAL A 236 10.63 -15.20 -12.37
N GLU A 237 9.65 -16.01 -11.98
CA GLU A 237 9.87 -17.33 -11.36
C GLU A 237 10.77 -18.23 -12.22
N GLN A 238 11.65 -19.00 -11.56
CA GLN A 238 12.63 -19.91 -12.19
C GLN A 238 13.62 -19.25 -13.16
N TYR A 239 13.63 -17.91 -13.26
CA TYR A 239 14.46 -17.19 -14.21
C TYR A 239 15.32 -16.13 -13.54
N LEU A 240 14.68 -15.07 -13.02
CA LEU A 240 15.35 -13.99 -12.32
C LEU A 240 14.40 -13.38 -11.30
N LEU A 241 14.56 -13.73 -10.02
CA LEU A 241 13.58 -13.42 -8.97
C LEU A 241 14.27 -12.92 -7.70
N LEU A 242 13.84 -11.74 -7.22
CA LEU A 242 14.12 -11.28 -5.87
C LEU A 242 13.02 -11.79 -4.93
N ARG A 243 13.41 -12.51 -3.89
CA ARG A 243 12.49 -13.12 -2.92
C ARG A 243 13.09 -13.17 -1.51
N ILE A 244 12.30 -13.60 -0.54
CA ILE A 244 12.71 -13.85 0.84
C ILE A 244 12.39 -15.30 1.19
N GLY A 245 13.40 -16.06 1.59
CA GLY A 245 13.30 -17.50 1.87
C GLY A 245 13.28 -18.40 0.64
N ASP A 246 13.51 -19.69 0.88
CA ASP A 246 13.33 -20.84 -0.02
C ASP A 246 13.46 -22.14 0.83
N THR A 247 13.09 -23.30 0.29
CA THR A 247 13.01 -24.61 0.99
C THR A 247 14.30 -25.04 1.70
N ASN A 248 15.46 -24.47 1.35
CA ASN A 248 16.76 -24.75 1.97
C ASN A 248 17.49 -23.49 2.45
N PHE A 249 16.76 -22.39 2.61
CA PHE A 249 17.27 -21.11 3.04
C PHE A 249 16.52 -20.65 4.30
N GLU A 250 17.11 -19.69 5.01
CA GLU A 250 16.41 -19.06 6.13
C GLU A 250 15.14 -18.37 5.62
N ARG A 251 14.01 -18.58 6.30
CA ARG A 251 12.70 -18.11 5.84
C ARG A 251 12.64 -16.58 5.75
N GLU A 252 13.41 -15.92 6.61
CA GLU A 252 13.48 -14.48 6.81
C GLU A 252 14.64 -13.82 6.00
N GLN A 253 15.36 -14.57 5.16
CA GLN A 253 16.54 -14.07 4.45
C GLN A 253 16.24 -13.74 2.98
N LEU A 254 16.71 -12.57 2.52
CA LEU A 254 16.69 -12.23 1.09
C LEU A 254 17.46 -13.25 0.24
N GLN A 255 16.95 -13.46 -0.97
CA GLN A 255 17.59 -14.27 -1.98
C GLN A 255 17.33 -13.68 -3.37
N PHE A 256 18.39 -13.57 -4.15
CA PHE A 256 18.33 -13.28 -5.57
C PHE A 256 18.62 -14.55 -6.35
N ASP A 257 17.61 -15.09 -7.03
CA ASP A 257 17.69 -16.28 -7.85
C ASP A 257 17.86 -15.88 -9.31
N GLY A 258 19.07 -16.03 -9.87
CA GLY A 258 19.37 -15.89 -11.29
C GLY A 258 19.78 -17.21 -11.90
N SER A 259 19.02 -18.28 -11.63
CA SER A 259 19.25 -19.59 -12.24
C SER A 259 18.78 -19.66 -13.71
N GLY A 260 18.06 -18.66 -14.19
CA GLY A 260 17.57 -18.57 -15.57
C GLY A 260 18.68 -18.48 -16.61
N SER A 261 18.38 -18.87 -17.85
CA SER A 261 19.34 -18.94 -18.96
C SER A 261 19.98 -17.61 -19.34
N GLY A 262 19.36 -16.47 -19.00
CA GLY A 262 19.90 -15.13 -19.24
C GLY A 262 20.86 -14.63 -18.18
N SER A 263 20.95 -15.28 -17.02
CA SER A 263 21.76 -14.83 -15.90
C SER A 263 22.73 -15.93 -15.44
N GLY A 264 22.19 -17.11 -15.14
CA GLY A 264 22.95 -18.34 -14.87
C GLY A 264 23.89 -18.27 -13.66
N PHE A 265 23.72 -17.30 -12.76
CA PHE A 265 24.58 -17.15 -11.58
C PHE A 265 24.10 -17.96 -10.36
N GLY A 266 22.93 -18.58 -10.45
CA GLY A 266 22.35 -19.38 -9.37
C GLY A 266 21.71 -18.50 -8.28
N LYS A 267 21.74 -18.96 -7.03
CA LYS A 267 21.06 -18.33 -5.89
C LYS A 267 22.06 -17.68 -4.94
N ILE A 268 21.83 -16.41 -4.59
CA ILE A 268 22.67 -15.69 -3.61
C ILE A 268 21.84 -14.91 -2.58
N PRO A 269 22.40 -14.61 -1.38
CA PRO A 269 23.57 -15.28 -0.82
C PRO A 269 23.23 -16.75 -0.49
N GLY A 270 24.23 -17.52 -0.08
CA GLY A 270 23.99 -18.80 0.59
C GLY A 270 23.15 -18.63 1.87
N ARG A 271 22.67 -19.75 2.42
CA ARG A 271 21.93 -19.76 3.69
C ARG A 271 22.80 -19.18 4.82
N ASP A 272 22.28 -18.17 5.52
CA ASP A 272 22.97 -17.43 6.57
C ASP A 272 21.98 -16.83 7.58
N ALA A 273 21.95 -17.38 8.80
CA ALA A 273 21.06 -16.93 9.86
C ALA A 273 21.39 -15.52 10.40
N MET A 274 22.52 -14.93 10.02
CA MET A 274 22.87 -13.55 10.38
C MET A 274 22.30 -12.51 9.43
N LYS A 275 21.62 -12.95 8.34
CA LYS A 275 21.05 -12.09 7.29
C LYS A 275 19.53 -12.05 7.30
N HIS A 276 18.92 -12.34 8.45
CA HIS A 276 17.49 -12.27 8.64
C HIS A 276 16.99 -10.83 8.54
N LEU A 277 15.85 -10.66 7.88
CA LEU A 277 15.01 -9.48 7.97
C LEU A 277 14.03 -9.64 9.15
N GLU A 278 13.59 -8.52 9.69
CA GLU A 278 12.63 -8.46 10.79
C GLU A 278 11.26 -8.01 10.28
N THR A 279 10.20 -8.45 10.93
CA THR A 279 8.87 -7.88 10.71
C THR A 279 8.77 -6.50 11.35
N GLY A 280 7.82 -5.68 10.91
CA GLY A 280 7.45 -4.48 11.66
C GLY A 280 8.27 -3.22 11.34
N ARG A 281 9.15 -3.26 10.34
CA ARG A 281 9.94 -2.11 9.88
C ARG A 281 10.09 -2.07 8.36
N TRP A 282 10.40 -0.88 7.86
CA TRP A 282 10.77 -0.65 6.46
C TRP A 282 12.22 -1.06 6.20
N TYR A 283 12.44 -1.63 5.01
CA TYR A 283 13.74 -1.88 4.41
C TYR A 283 13.77 -1.30 3.01
N HIS A 284 14.88 -0.69 2.62
CA HIS A 284 15.23 -0.67 1.20
C HIS A 284 15.89 -2.00 0.85
N VAL A 285 15.41 -2.67 -0.19
CA VAL A 285 16.02 -3.89 -0.71
C VAL A 285 16.32 -3.70 -2.18
N ALA A 286 17.52 -4.11 -2.60
CA ALA A 286 17.89 -4.12 -4.01
C ALA A 286 18.75 -5.31 -4.36
N CYS A 287 18.75 -5.68 -5.63
CA CYS A 287 19.73 -6.61 -6.18
C CYS A 287 20.16 -6.18 -7.57
N THR A 288 21.44 -6.38 -7.88
CA THR A 288 22.02 -6.07 -9.19
C THR A 288 22.70 -7.29 -9.77
N TYR A 289 22.66 -7.41 -11.10
CA TYR A 289 23.52 -8.34 -11.84
C TYR A 289 24.00 -7.70 -13.13
N ASP A 290 25.27 -7.91 -13.46
CA ASP A 290 25.87 -7.46 -14.71
C ASP A 290 26.69 -8.59 -15.34
N GLN A 291 26.34 -8.95 -16.58
CA GLN A 291 27.02 -9.99 -17.35
C GLN A 291 28.46 -9.61 -17.73
N ASN A 292 28.77 -8.32 -17.88
CA ASN A 292 30.10 -7.85 -18.27
C ASN A 292 31.09 -8.03 -17.13
N THR A 293 30.73 -7.54 -15.95
CA THR A 293 31.53 -7.68 -14.72
C THR A 293 31.32 -9.02 -14.03
N ARG A 294 30.34 -9.81 -14.46
CA ARG A 294 29.98 -11.13 -13.89
C ARG A 294 29.77 -11.06 -12.38
N THR A 295 29.10 -10.00 -11.95
CA THR A 295 28.92 -9.65 -10.54
C THR A 295 27.46 -9.56 -10.19
N ALA A 296 27.05 -10.23 -9.12
CA ALA A 296 25.71 -10.15 -8.55
C ALA A 296 25.77 -9.65 -7.11
N ARG A 297 24.88 -8.73 -6.74
CA ARG A 297 24.83 -8.11 -5.41
C ARG A 297 23.42 -8.08 -4.85
N ILE A 298 23.33 -8.08 -3.52
CA ILE A 298 22.13 -7.76 -2.76
C ILE A 298 22.48 -6.63 -1.80
N TYR A 299 21.56 -5.67 -1.69
CA TYR A 299 21.62 -4.51 -0.84
C TYR A 299 20.46 -4.52 0.15
N VAL A 300 20.73 -4.10 1.37
CA VAL A 300 19.72 -3.83 2.40
C VAL A 300 20.02 -2.46 2.99
N ASP A 301 19.02 -1.60 3.06
CA ASP A 301 19.12 -0.23 3.54
C ASP A 301 20.25 0.54 2.83
N GLY A 302 20.32 0.36 1.50
CA GLY A 302 21.30 0.99 0.62
C GLY A 302 22.73 0.46 0.74
N GLN A 303 23.02 -0.46 1.65
CA GLN A 303 24.35 -1.03 1.88
C GLN A 303 24.49 -2.41 1.24
N ILE A 304 25.68 -2.74 0.72
CA ILE A 304 25.94 -4.09 0.21
C ILE A 304 25.84 -5.10 1.36
N GLN A 305 24.87 -6.00 1.27
CA GLN A 305 24.73 -7.13 2.20
C GLN A 305 25.50 -8.36 1.69
N SER A 306 25.48 -8.59 0.37
CA SER A 306 26.09 -9.76 -0.26
C SER A 306 26.60 -9.44 -1.66
N GLU A 307 27.75 -10.00 -2.03
CA GLU A 307 28.34 -9.90 -3.36
C GLU A 307 28.95 -11.25 -3.77
N VAL A 308 28.78 -11.61 -5.04
CA VAL A 308 29.56 -12.66 -5.70
C VAL A 308 30.07 -12.15 -7.04
N THR A 309 31.30 -12.54 -7.39
CA THR A 309 31.96 -12.16 -8.64
C THR A 309 32.38 -13.41 -9.42
N GLY A 310 32.59 -13.25 -10.74
CA GLY A 310 32.97 -14.37 -11.60
C GLY A 310 31.86 -15.42 -11.81
N VAL A 311 30.60 -15.03 -11.62
CA VAL A 311 29.42 -15.90 -11.74
C VAL A 311 28.61 -15.63 -13.01
N GLY A 312 27.69 -16.54 -13.35
CA GLY A 312 26.80 -16.37 -14.49
C GLY A 312 27.50 -16.47 -15.85
N ILE A 313 26.92 -15.82 -16.85
CA ILE A 313 27.29 -15.93 -18.26
C ILE A 313 28.78 -15.64 -18.49
N THR A 314 29.50 -16.60 -19.10
CA THR A 314 30.94 -16.50 -19.44
C THR A 314 31.19 -16.03 -20.86
N THR A 315 30.25 -16.26 -21.78
CA THR A 315 30.35 -15.87 -23.18
C THR A 315 28.99 -15.36 -23.63
N GLN A 316 28.88 -14.05 -23.84
CA GLN A 316 27.63 -13.40 -24.21
C GLN A 316 27.26 -13.68 -25.68
N ASN A 317 25.97 -13.86 -25.92
CA ASN A 317 25.35 -13.90 -27.23
C ASN A 317 23.87 -13.50 -27.11
N ASP A 318 23.16 -13.49 -28.22
CA ASP A 318 21.76 -13.01 -28.25
C ASP A 318 20.77 -13.96 -27.57
N LYS A 319 21.14 -15.23 -27.35
CA LYS A 319 20.31 -16.24 -26.67
C LYS A 319 20.44 -16.26 -25.15
N ASN A 320 21.47 -15.63 -24.61
CA ASN A 320 21.72 -15.58 -23.17
C ASN A 320 21.66 -14.15 -22.61
N CYS A 321 20.89 -13.28 -23.25
CA CYS A 321 20.47 -12.02 -22.64
C CYS A 321 19.42 -12.27 -21.55
N ILE A 322 19.28 -11.30 -20.65
CA ILE A 322 18.23 -11.29 -19.64
C ILE A 322 16.94 -10.77 -20.31
N ASN A 323 15.89 -11.58 -20.27
CA ASN A 323 14.57 -11.30 -20.82
C ASN A 323 13.53 -11.32 -19.70
N LEU A 324 12.95 -10.16 -19.38
CA LEU A 324 11.99 -10.04 -18.28
C LEU A 324 10.54 -10.08 -18.77
N ALA A 325 10.30 -9.89 -20.07
CA ALA A 325 8.99 -9.98 -20.72
C ALA A 325 8.98 -11.13 -21.75
N MET A 326 9.36 -12.34 -21.31
CA MET A 326 9.46 -13.52 -22.18
C MET A 326 8.12 -13.92 -22.82
N ARG A 327 7.00 -13.71 -22.13
CA ARG A 327 5.66 -13.96 -22.70
C ARG A 327 5.35 -13.02 -23.87
N ALA A 328 5.79 -11.76 -23.80
CA ALA A 328 5.75 -10.84 -24.94
C ALA A 328 6.64 -11.30 -26.10
N LEU A 329 7.82 -11.87 -25.85
CA LEU A 329 8.66 -12.44 -26.92
C LEU A 329 8.00 -13.66 -27.59
N TYR A 330 7.35 -14.53 -26.82
CA TYR A 330 6.55 -15.61 -27.37
C TYR A 330 5.38 -15.08 -28.22
N ASP A 331 4.66 -14.07 -27.73
CA ASP A 331 3.56 -13.41 -28.44
C ASP A 331 4.04 -12.79 -29.77
N LEU A 332 5.22 -12.18 -29.80
CA LEU A 332 5.85 -11.67 -31.02
C LEU A 332 6.05 -12.79 -32.05
N TRP A 333 6.67 -13.92 -31.68
CA TRP A 333 6.85 -15.04 -32.60
C TRP A 333 5.52 -15.64 -33.04
N ASN A 334 4.59 -15.85 -32.09
CA ASN A 334 3.33 -16.53 -32.36
C ASN A 334 2.40 -15.72 -33.28
N THR A 335 2.50 -14.38 -33.24
CA THR A 335 1.69 -13.47 -34.07
C THR A 335 2.41 -13.00 -35.33
N ALA A 336 3.70 -13.27 -35.48
CA ALA A 336 4.47 -12.90 -36.66
C ALA A 336 3.97 -13.60 -37.94
N PRO A 337 4.08 -12.95 -39.12
CA PRO A 337 3.91 -13.61 -40.40
C PRO A 337 4.85 -14.81 -40.54
N GLU A 338 4.40 -15.88 -41.22
CA GLU A 338 5.17 -17.13 -41.33
C GLU A 338 6.59 -16.93 -41.92
N GLY A 339 6.75 -15.97 -42.82
CA GLY A 339 8.06 -15.63 -43.40
C GLY A 339 9.04 -14.97 -42.41
N ASP A 340 8.54 -14.40 -41.32
CA ASP A 340 9.32 -13.69 -40.32
C ASP A 340 9.66 -14.56 -39.10
N LYS A 341 8.98 -15.69 -38.89
CA LYS A 341 9.16 -16.55 -37.70
C LYS A 341 10.56 -17.13 -37.55
N ALA A 342 11.20 -17.48 -38.66
CA ALA A 342 12.53 -18.08 -38.65
C ALA A 342 13.56 -17.23 -37.88
N GLN A 343 13.45 -15.89 -37.96
CA GLN A 343 14.37 -15.00 -37.24
C GLN A 343 14.16 -15.03 -35.72
N TYR A 344 12.93 -15.30 -35.26
CA TYR A 344 12.60 -15.38 -33.84
C TYR A 344 12.87 -16.78 -33.28
N GLU A 345 12.74 -17.82 -34.09
CA GLU A 345 13.17 -19.19 -33.78
C GLU A 345 14.70 -19.27 -33.63
N GLU A 346 15.44 -18.54 -34.46
CA GLU A 346 16.87 -18.37 -34.29
C GLU A 346 17.24 -17.74 -32.93
N LEU A 347 16.35 -16.93 -32.35
CA LEU A 347 16.49 -16.34 -31.01
C LEU A 347 15.86 -17.21 -29.89
N GLY A 348 15.14 -18.27 -30.24
CA GLY A 348 14.51 -19.22 -29.33
C GLY A 348 13.16 -18.78 -28.75
N TYR A 349 12.47 -17.84 -29.40
CA TYR A 349 11.20 -17.29 -28.88
C TYR A 349 10.04 -18.29 -28.97
N ASP A 350 10.12 -19.24 -29.90
CA ASP A 350 9.19 -20.37 -30.06
C ASP A 350 9.15 -21.28 -28.83
N GLY A 351 10.24 -21.33 -28.05
CA GLY A 351 10.35 -22.12 -26.82
C GLY A 351 9.78 -21.46 -25.56
N LEU A 352 9.17 -20.27 -25.66
CA LEU A 352 8.76 -19.46 -24.51
C LEU A 352 7.26 -19.58 -24.15
N SER A 353 6.54 -20.58 -24.68
CA SER A 353 5.09 -20.73 -24.47
C SER A 353 4.68 -20.86 -22.99
N GLU A 354 5.55 -21.46 -22.17
CA GLU A 354 5.36 -21.69 -20.74
C GLU A 354 6.16 -20.71 -19.87
N ALA A 355 6.64 -19.60 -20.45
CA ALA A 355 7.38 -18.60 -19.69
C ALA A 355 6.52 -18.00 -18.58
N TYR A 356 7.08 -17.89 -17.38
CA TYR A 356 6.43 -17.19 -16.28
C TYR A 356 6.32 -15.69 -16.56
N GLN A 357 5.28 -15.08 -16.03
CA GLN A 357 5.05 -13.64 -16.06
C GLN A 357 5.91 -12.93 -15.00
N PHE A 358 6.27 -11.67 -15.27
CA PHE A 358 6.86 -10.78 -14.28
C PHE A 358 5.79 -10.27 -13.32
N PHE A 359 6.04 -10.40 -12.01
CA PHE A 359 5.15 -9.90 -10.96
C PHE A 359 5.88 -9.06 -9.93
N ILE A 360 5.13 -8.23 -9.21
CA ILE A 360 5.51 -7.74 -7.88
C ILE A 360 4.59 -8.42 -6.87
N GLY A 361 5.17 -8.99 -5.81
CA GLY A 361 4.42 -9.59 -4.71
C GLY A 361 3.97 -11.04 -4.93
N ARG A 362 4.31 -11.70 -6.05
CA ARG A 362 3.93 -13.10 -6.33
C ARG A 362 4.98 -13.84 -7.16
N SER A 363 5.10 -15.16 -6.98
CA SER A 363 5.82 -16.05 -7.89
C SER A 363 5.19 -17.43 -7.87
N TYR A 364 5.02 -18.07 -9.03
CA TYR A 364 4.45 -19.42 -9.24
C TYR A 364 2.99 -19.62 -8.73
N ASP A 365 2.81 -19.52 -7.43
CA ASP A 365 1.66 -19.92 -6.63
C ASP A 365 1.21 -18.77 -5.72
N ASP A 366 -0.09 -18.71 -5.47
CA ASP A 366 -0.75 -17.66 -4.70
C ASP A 366 -0.39 -17.73 -3.20
N TYR A 367 0.21 -18.85 -2.74
CA TYR A 367 0.71 -19.02 -1.38
C TYR A 367 2.14 -18.47 -1.14
N ARG A 368 2.74 -17.80 -2.12
CA ARG A 368 4.06 -17.15 -1.98
C ARG A 368 4.00 -15.60 -2.01
N PRO A 369 2.98 -14.94 -1.41
CA PRO A 369 2.84 -13.51 -1.57
C PRO A 369 3.88 -12.74 -0.72
N LEU A 370 4.09 -11.48 -1.07
CA LEU A 370 4.66 -10.53 -0.12
C LEU A 370 3.60 -10.18 0.93
N ASN A 371 3.64 -10.82 2.09
CA ASN A 371 2.78 -10.48 3.22
C ASN A 371 3.31 -9.20 3.90
N GLY A 372 2.94 -8.06 3.31
CA GLY A 372 3.52 -6.79 3.66
C GLY A 372 3.17 -5.67 2.70
N LYS A 373 3.87 -4.56 2.84
CA LYS A 373 3.65 -3.34 2.06
C LYS A 373 4.84 -3.08 1.16
N ILE A 374 4.59 -2.39 0.04
CA ILE A 374 5.63 -1.99 -0.90
C ILE A 374 5.46 -0.53 -1.33
N ALA A 375 6.58 0.15 -1.51
CA ALA A 375 6.70 1.47 -2.10
C ALA A 375 7.95 1.52 -2.99
N GLU A 376 8.02 2.50 -3.89
CA GLU A 376 9.23 2.81 -4.67
C GLU A 376 9.83 1.58 -5.40
N ALA A 377 8.99 0.73 -5.99
CA ALA A 377 9.43 -0.44 -6.73
C ALA A 377 9.97 -0.05 -8.10
N ARG A 378 11.16 -0.55 -8.49
CA ARG A 378 11.84 -0.15 -9.72
C ARG A 378 12.56 -1.32 -10.39
N VAL A 379 12.65 -1.23 -11.71
CA VAL A 379 13.46 -2.11 -12.55
C VAL A 379 14.34 -1.27 -13.47
N TRP A 380 15.63 -1.60 -13.52
CA TRP A 380 16.60 -0.93 -14.38
C TRP A 380 17.24 -1.91 -15.36
N SER A 381 17.63 -1.42 -16.54
CA SER A 381 18.41 -2.15 -17.56
C SER A 381 19.92 -2.14 -17.32
N VAL A 382 20.35 -1.55 -16.19
CA VAL A 382 21.75 -1.43 -15.77
C VAL A 382 21.93 -1.97 -14.36
N ALA A 383 23.14 -2.38 -14.00
CA ALA A 383 23.51 -2.66 -12.62
C ALA A 383 23.90 -1.33 -11.95
N ARG A 384 23.01 -0.80 -11.10
CA ARG A 384 23.22 0.46 -10.39
C ARG A 384 24.41 0.36 -9.43
N THR A 385 25.16 1.45 -9.28
CA THR A 385 26.30 1.49 -8.34
C THR A 385 25.82 1.56 -6.88
N PRO A 386 26.65 1.21 -5.89
CA PRO A 386 26.29 1.39 -4.48
C PRO A 386 25.87 2.82 -4.12
N GLU A 387 26.56 3.82 -4.67
CA GLU A 387 26.24 5.23 -4.47
C GLU A 387 24.88 5.57 -5.06
N GLN A 388 24.63 5.13 -6.30
CA GLN A 388 23.35 5.29 -6.97
C GLN A 388 22.18 4.60 -6.27
N ILE A 389 22.43 3.48 -5.60
CA ILE A 389 21.45 2.77 -4.77
C ILE A 389 21.17 3.57 -3.49
N TRP A 390 22.23 4.05 -2.83
CA TRP A 390 22.13 4.81 -1.59
C TRP A 390 21.43 6.16 -1.77
N GLU A 391 21.82 6.94 -2.78
CA GLU A 391 21.29 8.29 -3.02
C GLU A 391 19.80 8.26 -3.39
N ASN A 392 19.36 7.22 -4.08
CA ASN A 392 18.05 7.19 -4.71
C ASN A 392 17.03 6.28 -4.01
N MET A 393 17.28 5.77 -2.81
CA MET A 393 16.39 4.80 -2.14
C MET A 393 14.91 5.24 -2.06
N TYR A 394 14.67 6.55 -1.96
CA TYR A 394 13.34 7.11 -1.66
C TYR A 394 12.72 7.90 -2.80
N GLU A 395 13.50 8.26 -3.82
CA GLU A 395 13.02 9.00 -4.98
C GLU A 395 13.98 8.87 -6.17
N ILE A 396 13.43 8.99 -7.38
CA ILE A 396 14.15 9.27 -8.61
C ILE A 396 13.67 10.60 -9.13
N GLU A 397 14.62 11.51 -9.35
CA GLU A 397 14.36 12.80 -9.98
C GLU A 397 14.17 12.62 -11.49
N ASN A 398 13.10 13.22 -12.05
CA ASN A 398 12.79 13.21 -13.49
C ASN A 398 12.84 11.80 -14.13
N PRO A 399 12.12 10.80 -13.58
CA PRO A 399 12.21 9.40 -14.01
C PRO A 399 11.85 9.17 -15.49
N GLU A 400 11.04 10.04 -16.08
CA GLU A 400 10.64 10.00 -17.49
C GLU A 400 11.79 10.29 -18.47
N ASN A 401 12.93 10.78 -17.98
CA ASN A 401 14.09 11.14 -18.81
C ASN A 401 15.20 10.07 -18.78
N ASP A 402 15.07 9.03 -17.95
CA ASP A 402 16.10 7.99 -17.82
C ASP A 402 15.69 6.72 -18.58
N PRO A 403 16.27 6.45 -19.77
CA PRO A 403 15.96 5.24 -20.55
C PRO A 403 16.48 3.96 -19.91
N THR A 404 17.30 4.06 -18.85
CA THR A 404 17.74 2.88 -18.11
C THR A 404 16.74 2.43 -17.05
N LEU A 405 15.74 3.27 -16.72
CA LEU A 405 14.65 2.97 -15.81
C LEU A 405 13.49 2.33 -16.59
N LEU A 406 13.41 0.99 -16.57
CA LEU A 406 12.44 0.22 -17.34
C LEU A 406 11.01 0.28 -16.77
N GLY A 407 10.91 0.50 -15.47
CA GLY A 407 9.65 0.67 -14.76
C GLY A 407 9.88 1.26 -13.38
N TYR A 408 8.99 2.15 -12.97
CA TYR A 408 9.04 2.82 -11.67
C TYR A 408 7.64 3.01 -11.09
N TRP A 409 7.33 2.21 -10.09
CA TRP A 409 6.05 2.21 -9.41
C TRP A 409 6.24 2.74 -8.00
N LYS A 410 5.84 3.99 -7.79
CA LYS A 410 5.89 4.63 -6.46
C LYS A 410 4.96 3.93 -5.45
N CYS A 411 3.89 3.28 -5.95
CA CYS A 411 2.83 2.67 -5.14
C CYS A 411 2.27 3.68 -4.13
N ASN A 412 1.89 4.86 -4.62
CA ASN A 412 1.39 5.97 -3.83
C ASN A 412 0.09 6.58 -4.39
N ASP A 413 -0.59 5.85 -5.28
CA ASP A 413 -1.83 6.27 -5.96
C ASP A 413 -2.99 6.52 -4.99
N ALA A 414 -2.92 5.93 -3.78
CA ALA A 414 -3.83 6.13 -2.66
C ALA A 414 -5.32 5.77 -2.93
N SER A 415 -5.62 5.20 -4.09
CA SER A 415 -6.94 4.68 -4.46
C SER A 415 -6.84 3.80 -5.70
N GLY A 416 -7.83 2.92 -5.90
CA GLY A 416 -7.90 2.05 -7.07
C GLY A 416 -6.84 0.94 -7.07
N ASN A 417 -6.78 0.22 -8.19
CA ASN A 417 -5.97 -1.00 -8.38
C ASN A 417 -4.90 -0.86 -9.46
N THR A 418 -4.83 0.29 -10.12
CA THR A 418 -3.75 0.59 -11.05
C THR A 418 -2.63 1.24 -10.27
N VAL A 419 -1.41 0.74 -10.46
CA VAL A 419 -0.19 1.32 -9.92
C VAL A 419 0.56 1.95 -11.08
N LYS A 420 0.65 3.28 -11.08
CA LYS A 420 1.23 4.02 -12.19
C LYS A 420 2.73 3.76 -12.36
N ASP A 421 3.16 3.56 -13.60
CA ASP A 421 4.57 3.63 -13.99
C ASP A 421 4.98 5.09 -14.28
N TYR A 422 5.99 5.57 -13.56
CA TYR A 422 6.56 6.90 -13.69
C TYR A 422 7.75 6.95 -14.65
N SER A 423 8.20 5.82 -15.18
CA SER A 423 9.21 5.77 -16.23
C SER A 423 8.66 6.25 -17.58
N MET A 424 9.55 6.37 -18.57
CA MET A 424 9.14 6.69 -19.94
C MET A 424 8.33 5.59 -20.64
N TYR A 425 8.25 4.38 -20.07
CA TYR A 425 7.68 3.21 -20.71
C TYR A 425 6.19 2.99 -20.46
N GLY A 426 5.64 3.57 -19.39
CA GLY A 426 4.21 3.52 -19.08
C GLY A 426 3.66 2.10 -18.86
N ASN A 427 4.47 1.22 -18.27
CA ASN A 427 4.08 -0.14 -17.92
C ASN A 427 3.28 -0.16 -16.61
N ASP A 428 2.10 0.46 -16.60
CA ASP A 428 1.23 0.50 -15.42
C ASP A 428 0.95 -0.91 -14.90
N GLY A 429 1.11 -1.09 -13.59
CA GLY A 429 0.75 -2.31 -12.90
C GLY A 429 -0.74 -2.37 -12.60
N VAL A 430 -1.28 -3.58 -12.53
CA VAL A 430 -2.66 -3.83 -12.11
C VAL A 430 -2.63 -4.81 -10.95
N ALA A 431 -3.23 -4.45 -9.82
CA ALA A 431 -3.37 -5.37 -8.70
C ALA A 431 -4.44 -6.42 -9.00
N LYS A 432 -4.22 -7.64 -8.51
CA LYS A 432 -5.17 -8.74 -8.68
C LYS A 432 -6.50 -8.47 -7.98
N TYR A 433 -6.41 -7.97 -6.75
CA TYR A 433 -7.54 -7.63 -5.90
C TYR A 433 -7.47 -6.15 -5.48
N ASP A 434 -8.52 -5.68 -4.83
CA ASP A 434 -8.57 -4.29 -4.36
C ASP A 434 -7.38 -3.97 -3.45
N ILE A 435 -6.61 -2.93 -3.81
CA ILE A 435 -5.47 -2.51 -3.00
C ILE A 435 -5.99 -1.84 -1.73
N ILE A 436 -5.52 -2.34 -0.59
CA ILE A 436 -5.67 -1.63 0.67
C ILE A 436 -4.55 -0.59 0.76
N TRP A 437 -4.95 0.67 0.95
CA TRP A 437 -4.04 1.79 1.17
C TRP A 437 -4.03 2.13 2.68
N PRO A 438 -3.12 1.51 3.47
CA PRO A 438 -3.09 1.67 4.92
C PRO A 438 -2.83 3.12 5.33
N GLN A 439 -3.43 3.51 6.45
CA GLN A 439 -3.19 4.79 7.12
C GLN A 439 -1.90 4.74 7.95
N GLY A 440 -1.34 5.90 8.27
CA GLY A 440 -0.19 6.02 9.17
C GLY A 440 1.14 5.54 8.59
N ILE A 441 1.26 5.45 7.26
CA ILE A 441 2.54 5.17 6.61
C ILE A 441 3.43 6.40 6.73
N GLU A 442 4.65 6.17 7.18
CA GLU A 442 5.74 7.12 7.16
C GLU A 442 7.03 6.32 7.02
N ILE A 443 7.73 6.46 5.89
CA ILE A 443 8.96 5.71 5.61
C ILE A 443 10.17 6.60 5.92
N PRO A 444 10.90 6.37 7.03
CA PRO A 444 12.03 7.20 7.39
C PRO A 444 13.14 7.13 6.34
N LYS A 445 13.71 8.29 6.00
CA LYS A 445 14.81 8.38 5.05
C LYS A 445 16.15 8.16 5.75
N LEU A 446 16.77 7.01 5.51
CA LEU A 446 18.04 6.62 6.16
C LEU A 446 19.25 7.42 5.64
N ASN A 447 19.17 7.93 4.41
CA ASN A 447 20.26 8.67 3.77
C ASN A 447 20.24 10.19 4.04
N GLU A 448 19.18 10.71 4.66
CA GLU A 448 19.05 12.14 5.04
C GLU A 448 19.31 12.38 6.53
N ASN A 449 19.27 11.34 7.37
CA ASN A 449 19.36 11.46 8.84
C ASN A 449 20.78 11.28 9.43
N ASN A 450 21.85 11.49 8.66
CA ASN A 450 23.23 11.46 9.15
C ASN A 450 23.71 12.87 9.59
N GLU A 451 23.01 13.48 10.54
CA GLU A 451 23.56 14.55 11.39
C GLU A 451 23.91 14.05 12.79
#